data_AF-A0A2C5YB78-F1
#
_entry.id   AF-A0A2C5YB78-F1
#
_cell.length_a   1.000
_cell.length_b   1.000
_cell.length_c   1.000
_cell.angle_alpha   90.00
_cell.angle_beta   90.00
_cell.angle_gamma   90.00
#
_symmetry.space_group_name_H-M   'P 1'
#
loop_
_entity.id
_entity.type
_entity.pdbx_description
1 polymer ?
#
loop_
_entity_poly.entity_id
_entity_poly.type
_entity_poly.pdbx_seq_one_letter_code
_entity_poly.pdbx_strand_id
1 'polypeptide(L)'
;MIFSRFANVAAPASLLCLFWLGYGNASIVPHAPNAVMRRAPDDFVYRGDTRGPDKVRPDGGFQPSGYYWNNPSAFNIHRHVRGDPVFMPRSGSSSGESNSLRRSRCSSSSSCPDWADAYVSTAVLANEAAIFAYPDEDGNFGYLYRIHITPNMLTVQSQHEREVAALGGIPWSAVSAYTQLRSRDEEFPSVIPESRWTENPDFDPEWNRFSTAMTASTLLEGPDAMTTAITLMDRPSIGGPMGWSGQFPLFGDHHFVYRGDARSPQEIAQDGGFQPQGDGWQNQGSAFHFDRHYAAGPNGCGLEESGNSGFVFRTAYVTLEQDRDVAETQGSWLYEIRATPNMIDDNNPETDVFALGGVHWSQIRRYTNMTGNPGERHRVDEAAWINNPNYDAATYQRGESAVFARVNGNFPEVLRNGNTDSGGSDGPSCDRDRRAMAAARNFMTHTRGMRDLYGPFPPRFSRYPAIDGIPGPGPPPPPETVDAQGKKNSFSQKTMQKHPHYSSCANNC
;
A
#
# COMPACT_ATOMS: atom_id res chain seq x y z
N MET A 1 -29.29 23.74 -63.79
CA MET A 1 -30.32 24.47 -64.58
C MET A 1 -31.47 24.83 -63.65
N ILE A 2 -32.00 26.07 -63.74
CA ILE A 2 -33.40 26.49 -63.44
C ILE A 2 -33.94 26.15 -62.02
N PHE A 3 -33.93 27.09 -61.05
CA PHE A 3 -34.97 28.12 -60.73
C PHE A 3 -36.34 27.56 -60.24
N SER A 4 -36.77 27.79 -58.98
CA SER A 4 -37.81 28.79 -58.55
C SER A 4 -38.37 28.45 -57.14
N ARG A 5 -39.12 29.26 -56.34
CA ARG A 5 -39.34 30.74 -56.17
C ARG A 5 -40.20 31.03 -54.89
N PHE A 6 -39.75 31.94 -53.99
CA PHE A 6 -40.54 32.81 -53.07
C PHE A 6 -41.49 32.16 -51.99
N ALA A 7 -41.93 32.83 -50.90
CA ALA A 7 -42.03 34.28 -50.60
C ALA A 7 -41.91 34.68 -49.09
N ASN A 8 -41.76 35.99 -48.83
CA ASN A 8 -41.74 36.65 -47.50
C ASN A 8 -43.12 37.21 -47.09
N VAL A 9 -43.42 37.29 -45.78
CA VAL A 9 -44.25 38.32 -45.09
C VAL A 9 -43.74 38.37 -43.62
N ALA A 10 -43.00 39.38 -43.15
CA ALA A 10 -43.34 40.77 -42.81
C ALA A 10 -44.20 40.94 -41.52
N ALA A 11 -43.66 41.70 -40.55
CA ALA A 11 -44.29 42.05 -39.27
C ALA A 11 -45.22 43.28 -39.38
N PRO A 12 -45.90 43.66 -38.28
CA PRO A 12 -45.66 45.01 -37.76
C PRO A 12 -45.57 45.09 -36.22
N ALA A 13 -44.99 46.19 -35.73
CA ALA A 13 -44.92 46.57 -34.32
C ALA A 13 -45.98 47.63 -33.97
N SER A 14 -46.31 47.80 -32.67
CA SER A 14 -46.37 49.12 -31.99
C SER A 14 -46.79 49.10 -30.50
N LEU A 15 -45.96 49.77 -29.69
CA LEU A 15 -46.17 50.60 -28.49
C LEU A 15 -47.37 50.46 -27.51
N LEU A 16 -46.97 50.33 -26.23
CA LEU A 16 -47.34 51.12 -25.03
C LEU A 16 -48.75 51.70 -24.82
N CYS A 17 -49.31 51.42 -23.63
CA CYS A 17 -49.85 52.46 -22.72
C CYS A 17 -49.79 52.01 -21.24
N LEU A 18 -49.78 52.95 -20.29
CA LEU A 18 -49.45 52.75 -18.86
C LEU A 18 -50.66 52.90 -17.91
N PHE A 19 -50.59 52.23 -16.74
CA PHE A 19 -50.72 52.76 -15.36
C PHE A 19 -51.62 52.00 -14.35
N TRP A 20 -51.04 51.75 -13.15
CA TRP A 20 -51.67 51.64 -11.81
C TRP A 20 -52.63 50.46 -11.51
N LEU A 21 -52.74 49.92 -10.28
CA LEU A 21 -52.02 50.10 -9.00
C LEU A 21 -52.21 48.82 -8.15
N GLY A 22 -51.30 48.48 -7.23
CA GLY A 22 -51.50 47.37 -6.30
C GLY A 22 -50.33 47.13 -5.34
N TYR A 23 -50.35 47.75 -4.17
CA TYR A 23 -49.33 47.57 -3.12
C TYR A 23 -49.44 46.18 -2.47
N GLY A 24 -48.29 45.54 -2.23
CA GLY A 24 -48.17 44.32 -1.45
C GLY A 24 -46.71 44.07 -1.07
N ASN A 25 -46.28 44.60 0.08
CA ASN A 25 -44.91 44.42 0.56
C ASN A 25 -44.67 42.98 1.03
N ALA A 26 -43.90 42.22 0.26
CA ALA A 26 -43.17 41.06 0.74
C ALA A 26 -41.71 41.22 0.34
N SER A 27 -40.82 41.38 1.34
CA SER A 27 -39.37 41.43 1.09
C SER A 27 -38.88 40.06 0.68
N ILE A 28 -38.94 39.77 -0.62
CA ILE A 28 -38.19 38.68 -1.22
C ILE A 28 -36.71 39.03 -1.08
N VAL A 29 -36.04 38.42 -0.10
CA VAL A 29 -34.58 38.34 -0.12
C VAL A 29 -34.24 37.66 -1.46
N PRO A 30 -33.47 38.30 -2.35
CA PRO A 30 -33.12 37.67 -3.61
C PRO A 30 -32.38 36.37 -3.28
N HIS A 31 -32.97 35.25 -3.65
CA HIS A 31 -32.32 33.95 -3.59
C HIS A 31 -31.11 34.04 -4.50
N ALA A 32 -29.92 34.28 -3.91
CA ALA A 32 -28.70 34.46 -4.67
C ALA A 32 -28.53 33.21 -5.53
N PRO A 33 -28.50 33.33 -6.88
CA PRO A 33 -28.36 32.16 -7.73
C PRO A 33 -27.08 31.46 -7.31
N ASN A 34 -27.17 30.13 -7.07
CA ASN A 34 -26.09 29.25 -6.64
C ASN A 34 -24.75 29.82 -7.09
N ALA A 35 -23.97 30.35 -6.14
CA ALA A 35 -22.72 31.01 -6.45
C ALA A 35 -21.90 30.07 -7.33
N VAL A 36 -21.80 30.43 -8.62
CA VAL A 36 -21.18 29.57 -9.64
C VAL A 36 -19.81 29.27 -9.10
N MET A 37 -19.61 28.02 -8.67
CA MET A 37 -18.42 27.55 -7.98
C MET A 37 -17.28 27.94 -8.90
N ARG A 38 -16.53 28.98 -8.53
CA ARG A 38 -15.57 29.59 -9.45
C ARG A 38 -14.63 28.47 -9.83
N ARG A 39 -14.69 28.08 -11.11
CA ARG A 39 -13.83 27.05 -11.69
C ARG A 39 -12.43 27.32 -11.17
N ALA A 40 -11.81 26.32 -10.52
CA ALA A 40 -10.47 26.47 -9.98
C ALA A 40 -9.62 27.17 -11.04
N PRO A 41 -9.06 28.36 -10.77
CA PRO A 41 -8.49 29.18 -11.84
C PRO A 41 -7.29 28.53 -12.54
N ASP A 42 -6.69 27.55 -11.86
CA ASP A 42 -5.40 26.96 -12.16
C ASP A 42 -5.54 25.43 -12.20
N ASP A 43 -4.73 24.76 -13.01
CA ASP A 43 -4.66 23.30 -13.15
C ASP A 43 -4.02 22.59 -11.93
N PHE A 44 -4.03 23.26 -10.78
CA PHE A 44 -3.31 22.87 -9.56
C PHE A 44 -4.22 22.82 -8.33
N VAL A 45 -3.86 21.92 -7.42
CA VAL A 45 -4.34 21.83 -6.04
C VAL A 45 -3.15 21.88 -5.08
N TYR A 46 -3.42 22.13 -3.81
CA TYR A 46 -2.40 22.33 -2.80
C TYR A 46 -2.54 21.34 -1.65
N ARG A 47 -1.41 20.89 -1.10
CA ARG A 47 -1.39 20.02 0.09
C ARG A 47 -0.36 20.53 1.09
N GLY A 48 -0.79 20.77 2.33
CA GLY A 48 0.10 20.83 3.48
C GLY A 48 0.37 19.42 4.00
N ASP A 49 1.63 19.06 4.20
CA ASP A 49 2.05 17.78 4.78
C ASP A 49 3.25 18.04 5.71
N THR A 50 3.41 17.25 6.77
CA THR A 50 4.57 17.38 7.67
C THR A 50 5.84 16.79 7.06
N ARG A 51 5.68 15.83 6.13
CA ARG A 51 6.79 15.18 5.42
C ARG A 51 7.45 16.13 4.43
N GLY A 52 8.78 16.13 4.44
CA GLY A 52 9.60 16.78 3.43
C GLY A 52 9.67 16.02 2.11
N PRO A 53 10.14 16.67 1.03
CA PRO A 53 10.30 16.05 -0.29
C PRO A 53 11.26 14.86 -0.27
N ASP A 54 12.20 14.84 0.68
CA ASP A 54 13.12 13.72 0.94
C ASP A 54 12.42 12.44 1.46
N LYS A 55 11.18 12.56 1.97
CA LYS A 55 10.32 11.45 2.38
C LYS A 55 9.26 11.13 1.33
N VAL A 56 8.54 12.14 0.85
CA VAL A 56 7.45 11.96 -0.13
C VAL A 56 7.96 11.41 -1.47
N ARG A 57 9.20 11.77 -1.89
CA ARG A 57 9.78 11.29 -3.16
C ARG A 57 10.12 9.79 -3.14
N PRO A 58 10.85 9.24 -2.14
CA PRO A 58 11.04 7.79 -2.01
C PRO A 58 9.76 6.97 -1.96
N ASP A 59 8.71 7.46 -1.30
CA ASP A 59 7.38 6.83 -1.21
C ASP A 59 6.67 6.77 -2.58
N GLY A 60 7.24 7.36 -3.63
CA GLY A 60 6.62 7.50 -4.96
C GLY A 60 5.52 8.57 -5.03
N GLY A 61 5.33 9.34 -3.96
CA GLY A 61 4.31 10.38 -3.84
C GLY A 61 3.54 10.34 -2.52
N PHE A 62 2.35 10.95 -2.49
CA PHE A 62 1.48 10.92 -1.32
C PHE A 62 0.63 9.64 -1.32
N GLN A 63 0.92 8.74 -0.39
CA GLN A 63 0.09 7.57 -0.12
C GLN A 63 -1.11 7.91 0.78
N PRO A 64 -2.28 7.27 0.58
CA PRO A 64 -3.36 7.24 1.57
C PRO A 64 -2.94 6.51 2.86
N SER A 65 -3.70 6.66 3.95
CA SER A 65 -3.32 6.13 5.26
C SER A 65 -3.84 4.71 5.53
N GLY A 66 -2.97 3.88 6.11
CA GLY A 66 -3.32 2.55 6.63
C GLY A 66 -3.60 1.51 5.54
N TYR A 67 -4.04 0.33 5.99
CA TYR A 67 -4.41 -0.81 5.15
C TYR A 67 -5.74 -0.57 4.42
N TYR A 68 -5.74 0.31 3.42
CA TYR A 68 -6.99 0.77 2.77
C TYR A 68 -7.49 -0.14 1.66
N TRP A 69 -6.61 -0.82 0.93
CA TRP A 69 -6.97 -1.63 -0.25
C TRP A 69 -7.77 -2.89 0.07
N ASN A 70 -7.68 -3.41 1.30
CA ASN A 70 -8.49 -4.54 1.79
C ASN A 70 -9.69 -4.10 2.66
N ASN A 71 -9.92 -2.78 2.81
CA ASN A 71 -10.98 -2.22 3.63
C ASN A 71 -12.00 -1.46 2.78
N PRO A 72 -13.15 -2.07 2.42
CA PRO A 72 -14.18 -1.41 1.61
C PRO A 72 -14.69 -0.07 2.20
N SER A 73 -14.66 0.09 3.52
CA SER A 73 -15.07 1.34 4.19
C SER A 73 -14.04 2.47 4.06
N ALA A 74 -12.79 2.18 3.70
CA ALA A 74 -11.77 3.20 3.41
C ALA A 74 -12.06 3.95 2.10
N PHE A 75 -12.77 3.32 1.17
CA PHE A 75 -13.18 3.92 -0.10
C PHE A 75 -14.43 4.80 0.00
N ASN A 76 -15.09 4.86 1.15
CA ASN A 76 -16.28 5.69 1.31
C ASN A 76 -15.89 7.18 1.46
N ILE A 77 -16.11 7.99 0.40
CA ILE A 77 -15.71 9.40 0.37
C ILE A 77 -16.37 10.23 1.48
N HIS A 78 -17.57 9.85 1.91
CA HIS A 78 -18.29 10.52 2.98
C HIS A 78 -17.62 10.32 4.35
N ARG A 79 -17.05 9.13 4.58
CA ARG A 79 -16.27 8.81 5.79
C ARG A 79 -14.96 9.61 5.82
N HIS A 80 -14.28 9.73 4.68
CA HIS A 80 -13.08 10.57 4.51
C HIS A 80 -13.38 12.04 4.90
N VAL A 81 -14.33 12.66 4.19
CA VAL A 81 -14.66 14.10 4.32
C VAL A 81 -15.18 14.45 5.72
N ARG A 82 -16.02 13.60 6.32
CA ARG A 82 -16.51 13.86 7.69
C ARG A 82 -15.50 13.52 8.78
N GLY A 83 -14.41 12.82 8.43
CA GLY A 83 -13.53 12.17 9.39
C GLY A 83 -14.28 11.27 10.38
N ASP A 84 -15.38 10.66 9.93
CA ASP A 84 -16.40 10.05 10.80
C ASP A 84 -15.79 8.87 11.57
N PRO A 85 -15.53 8.99 12.89
CA PRO A 85 -14.85 7.95 13.65
C PRO A 85 -15.78 6.74 13.70
N VAL A 86 -15.38 5.70 12.95
CA VAL A 86 -16.14 4.48 12.62
C VAL A 86 -17.18 4.17 13.69
N PHE A 87 -18.44 4.24 13.29
CA PHE A 87 -19.69 4.10 14.05
C PHE A 87 -19.62 3.09 15.21
N MET A 88 -18.92 3.49 16.29
CA MET A 88 -18.83 2.71 17.52
C MET A 88 -20.27 2.63 18.05
N PRO A 89 -20.88 1.42 18.15
CA PRO A 89 -22.25 1.31 18.61
C PRO A 89 -22.32 1.92 20.00
N ARG A 90 -23.07 3.03 20.13
CA ARG A 90 -23.15 3.85 21.34
C ARG A 90 -23.55 2.99 22.55
N SER A 91 -22.56 2.51 23.29
CA SER A 91 -22.73 2.13 24.69
C SER A 91 -23.13 3.40 25.43
N GLY A 92 -24.39 3.47 25.85
CA GLY A 92 -25.05 4.72 26.20
C GLY A 92 -24.39 5.45 27.37
N SER A 93 -23.71 6.55 27.08
CA SER A 93 -23.39 7.59 28.06
C SER A 93 -23.46 8.96 27.38
N SER A 94 -24.48 9.74 27.73
CA SER A 94 -24.71 11.07 27.15
C SER A 94 -24.15 12.16 28.06
N SER A 95 -22.91 12.57 27.81
CA SER A 95 -22.37 13.86 28.26
C SER A 95 -21.95 14.66 27.03
N GLY A 96 -22.63 15.78 26.79
CA GLY A 96 -22.38 16.62 25.61
C GLY A 96 -21.16 17.51 25.80
N GLU A 97 -20.07 17.20 25.08
CA GLU A 97 -18.94 18.10 24.86
C GLU A 97 -18.71 18.30 23.37
N SER A 98 -18.15 19.46 23.01
CA SER A 98 -18.12 19.99 21.64
C SER A 98 -17.08 19.32 20.73
N ASN A 99 -17.44 19.20 19.46
CA ASN A 99 -16.86 18.21 18.54
C ASN A 99 -15.88 18.81 17.51
N SER A 100 -14.94 19.66 17.95
CA SER A 100 -13.88 20.23 17.09
C SER A 100 -12.49 20.02 17.69
N LEU A 101 -11.53 19.64 16.83
CA LEU A 101 -10.08 19.46 17.10
C LEU A 101 -9.60 18.15 17.77
N ARG A 102 -10.41 17.11 17.94
CA ARG A 102 -9.95 15.75 18.35
C ARG A 102 -9.33 14.91 17.21
N ARG A 103 -8.41 15.49 16.43
CA ARG A 103 -7.42 14.72 15.62
C ARG A 103 -6.07 14.53 16.35
N SER A 104 -5.94 15.03 17.58
CA SER A 104 -4.70 14.91 18.37
C SER A 104 -4.69 13.65 19.24
N ARG A 105 -3.67 12.80 19.00
CA ARG A 105 -3.18 11.70 19.84
C ARG A 105 -4.06 10.44 19.99
N CYS A 106 -4.05 9.61 18.94
CA CYS A 106 -3.82 8.17 19.14
C CYS A 106 -2.33 7.95 19.49
N SER A 107 -1.93 8.36 20.70
CA SER A 107 -0.56 8.14 21.19
C SER A 107 -0.44 6.73 21.74
N SER A 108 0.36 5.90 21.10
CA SER A 108 1.04 4.71 21.66
C SER A 108 0.22 3.60 22.35
N SER A 109 -1.11 3.68 22.46
CA SER A 109 -1.95 2.55 22.87
C SER A 109 -2.45 1.76 21.66
N SER A 110 -2.21 0.45 21.69
CA SER A 110 -2.41 -0.52 20.59
C SER A 110 -3.88 -0.87 20.32
N SER A 111 -4.78 0.12 20.30
CA SER A 111 -6.23 -0.11 20.17
C SER A 111 -7.01 1.03 19.50
N CYS A 112 -6.36 2.00 18.86
CA CYS A 112 -7.07 2.78 17.84
C CYS A 112 -7.25 1.86 16.63
N PRO A 113 -8.48 1.53 16.20
CA PRO A 113 -8.66 0.74 14.98
C PRO A 113 -8.06 1.53 13.81
N ASP A 114 -7.19 0.90 13.04
CA ASP A 114 -6.41 1.57 12.00
C ASP A 114 -7.33 2.38 11.09
N TRP A 115 -7.11 3.71 11.07
CA TRP A 115 -7.85 4.61 10.19
C TRP A 115 -7.34 4.41 8.76
N ALA A 116 -7.84 3.35 8.15
CA ALA A 116 -7.69 3.08 6.74
C ALA A 116 -8.58 4.06 5.95
N ASP A 117 -7.95 4.81 5.05
CA ASP A 117 -8.55 5.84 4.21
C ASP A 117 -7.95 5.71 2.81
N ALA A 118 -8.79 5.64 1.78
CA ALA A 118 -8.32 5.46 0.40
C ALA A 118 -7.97 6.77 -0.31
N TYR A 119 -8.07 7.91 0.37
CA TYR A 119 -7.92 9.23 -0.24
C TYR A 119 -6.79 10.06 0.35
N VAL A 120 -6.20 10.91 -0.48
CA VAL A 120 -5.30 11.99 -0.05
C VAL A 120 -6.00 13.33 -0.27
N SER A 121 -6.29 14.03 0.83
CA SER A 121 -6.87 15.38 0.83
C SER A 121 -5.94 16.41 0.21
N THR A 122 -6.49 17.31 -0.60
CA THR A 122 -5.87 18.55 -1.09
C THR A 122 -6.91 19.67 -1.09
N ALA A 123 -6.48 20.93 -1.11
CA ALA A 123 -7.36 22.09 -1.19
C ALA A 123 -7.10 22.90 -2.47
N VAL A 124 -8.14 23.54 -3.01
CA VAL A 124 -8.00 24.44 -4.18
C VAL A 124 -7.18 25.70 -3.86
N LEU A 125 -7.09 26.12 -2.58
CA LEU A 125 -6.31 27.28 -2.17
C LEU A 125 -5.08 26.90 -1.33
N ALA A 126 -3.95 27.51 -1.65
CA ALA A 126 -2.68 27.33 -0.97
C ALA A 126 -2.74 27.64 0.54
N ASN A 127 -3.46 28.69 0.93
CA ASN A 127 -3.60 29.10 2.33
C ASN A 127 -4.56 28.19 3.12
N GLU A 128 -5.54 27.55 2.48
CA GLU A 128 -6.36 26.51 3.11
C GLU A 128 -5.53 25.23 3.34
N ALA A 129 -4.71 24.84 2.35
CA ALA A 129 -3.82 23.68 2.45
C ALA A 129 -2.70 23.86 3.50
N ALA A 130 -2.13 25.06 3.63
CA ALA A 130 -1.03 25.35 4.55
C ALA A 130 -1.37 25.06 6.03
N ILE A 131 -2.65 25.11 6.41
CA ILE A 131 -3.11 24.82 7.77
C ILE A 131 -2.77 23.39 8.21
N PHE A 132 -2.63 22.45 7.25
CA PHE A 132 -2.33 21.04 7.51
C PHE A 132 -0.82 20.71 7.57
N ALA A 133 0.05 21.64 7.16
CA ALA A 133 1.50 21.51 7.29
C ALA A 133 1.98 21.89 8.70
N TYR A 134 1.41 21.22 9.70
CA TYR A 134 1.79 21.39 11.11
C TYR A 134 3.29 21.16 11.32
N PRO A 135 3.90 21.77 12.35
CA PRO A 135 5.25 21.40 12.74
C PRO A 135 5.29 19.93 13.20
N ASP A 136 6.40 19.26 12.93
CA ASP A 136 6.70 17.93 13.45
C ASP A 136 7.05 17.97 14.96
N GLU A 137 7.42 16.83 15.54
CA GLU A 137 7.76 16.73 16.97
C GLU A 137 9.04 17.51 17.34
N ASP A 138 9.95 17.71 16.38
CA ASP A 138 11.17 18.50 16.52
C ASP A 138 10.93 20.01 16.31
N GLY A 139 9.71 20.40 15.93
CA GLY A 139 9.32 21.78 15.67
C GLY A 139 9.66 22.29 14.27
N ASN A 140 10.11 21.43 13.36
CA ASN A 140 10.30 21.81 11.96
C ASN A 140 8.93 22.01 11.31
N PHE A 141 8.69 23.19 10.75
CA PHE A 141 7.45 23.45 10.03
C PHE A 141 7.38 22.59 8.75
N GLY A 142 6.18 22.10 8.45
CA GLY A 142 5.93 21.24 7.32
C GLY A 142 6.09 21.94 5.96
N TYR A 143 5.64 21.24 4.92
CA TYR A 143 5.80 21.63 3.53
C TYR A 143 4.43 21.84 2.89
N LEU A 144 4.37 22.86 2.04
CA LEU A 144 3.25 23.09 1.15
C LEU A 144 3.65 22.68 -0.26
N TYR A 145 2.83 21.87 -0.91
CA TYR A 145 3.05 21.31 -2.23
C TYR A 145 2.06 21.89 -3.25
N ARG A 146 2.55 22.27 -4.44
CA ARG A 146 1.75 22.65 -5.62
C ARG A 146 1.64 21.43 -6.53
N ILE A 147 0.48 20.80 -6.57
CA ILE A 147 0.23 19.51 -7.20
C ILE A 147 -0.65 19.72 -8.43
N HIS A 148 -0.23 19.22 -9.58
CA HIS A 148 -1.03 19.27 -10.79
C HIS A 148 -2.25 18.34 -10.67
N ILE A 149 -3.41 18.76 -11.17
CA ILE A 149 -4.63 17.94 -11.15
C ILE A 149 -4.42 16.65 -11.95
N THR A 150 -4.77 15.51 -11.33
CA THR A 150 -4.67 14.18 -11.94
C THR A 150 -6.05 13.52 -12.14
N PRO A 151 -6.21 12.57 -13.07
CA PRO A 151 -7.51 11.95 -13.36
C PRO A 151 -8.21 11.23 -12.20
N ASN A 152 -7.49 10.80 -11.15
CA ASN A 152 -8.06 10.18 -9.95
C ASN A 152 -8.53 11.20 -8.88
N MET A 153 -8.43 12.50 -9.15
CA MET A 153 -8.87 13.55 -8.23
C MET A 153 -10.37 13.84 -8.34
N LEU A 154 -11.01 13.96 -7.17
CA LEU A 154 -12.44 14.11 -7.01
C LEU A 154 -12.75 15.41 -6.25
N THR A 155 -13.50 16.33 -6.85
CA THR A 155 -14.02 17.51 -6.16
C THR A 155 -15.13 17.09 -5.21
N VAL A 156 -14.95 17.39 -3.92
CA VAL A 156 -15.94 17.10 -2.88
C VAL A 156 -16.95 18.24 -2.84
N GLN A 157 -18.24 17.94 -3.00
CA GLN A 157 -19.31 18.93 -2.83
C GLN A 157 -19.68 19.09 -1.35
N SER A 158 -18.75 19.62 -0.57
CA SER A 158 -18.95 20.08 0.80
C SER A 158 -19.39 21.55 0.81
N GLN A 159 -20.27 21.94 1.74
CA GLN A 159 -20.67 23.36 1.88
C GLN A 159 -19.60 24.25 2.52
N HIS A 160 -18.52 23.64 3.04
CA HIS A 160 -17.56 24.33 3.90
C HIS A 160 -16.11 24.21 3.43
N GLU A 161 -15.78 23.22 2.59
CA GLU A 161 -14.41 22.90 2.22
C GLU A 161 -14.28 22.75 0.71
N ARG A 162 -13.29 23.44 0.12
CA ARG A 162 -12.91 23.30 -1.29
C ARG A 162 -11.90 22.16 -1.45
N GLU A 163 -12.29 21.00 -0.94
CA GLU A 163 -11.47 19.80 -0.97
C GLU A 163 -11.49 19.13 -2.34
N VAL A 164 -10.32 18.67 -2.76
CA VAL A 164 -10.14 17.74 -3.86
C VAL A 164 -9.43 16.50 -3.31
N ALA A 165 -10.13 15.37 -3.30
CA ALA A 165 -9.64 14.11 -2.75
C ALA A 165 -9.04 13.23 -3.86
N ALA A 166 -7.78 12.82 -3.73
CA ALA A 166 -7.11 11.95 -4.70
C ALA A 166 -7.27 10.48 -4.33
N LEU A 167 -8.05 9.72 -5.10
CA LEU A 167 -8.33 8.30 -4.88
C LEU A 167 -7.10 7.43 -5.13
N GLY A 168 -6.62 6.73 -4.10
CA GLY A 168 -5.44 5.87 -4.15
C GLY A 168 -4.10 6.61 -3.97
N GLY A 169 -4.11 7.92 -3.82
CA GLY A 169 -2.90 8.74 -3.63
C GLY A 169 -2.57 9.66 -4.80
N ILE A 170 -1.41 10.30 -4.72
CA ILE A 170 -0.91 11.29 -5.69
C ILE A 170 0.53 10.92 -6.04
N PRO A 171 0.87 10.66 -7.32
CA PRO A 171 2.23 10.29 -7.70
C PRO A 171 3.17 11.49 -7.57
N TRP A 172 4.44 11.24 -7.20
CA TRP A 172 5.45 12.29 -7.05
C TRP A 172 5.65 13.10 -8.34
N SER A 173 5.53 12.47 -9.52
CA SER A 173 5.64 13.17 -10.80
C SER A 173 4.52 14.18 -11.08
N ALA A 174 3.41 14.16 -10.34
CA ALA A 174 2.35 15.17 -10.42
C ALA A 174 2.60 16.36 -9.47
N VAL A 175 3.58 16.28 -8.56
CA VAL A 175 4.02 17.41 -7.74
C VAL A 175 4.85 18.33 -8.63
N SER A 176 4.36 19.54 -8.90
CA SER A 176 5.10 20.53 -9.72
C SER A 176 6.17 21.24 -8.91
N ALA A 177 5.86 21.64 -7.67
CA ALA A 177 6.76 22.38 -6.80
C ALA A 177 6.38 22.22 -5.32
N TYR A 178 7.29 22.64 -4.44
CA TYR A 178 7.07 22.68 -3.00
C TYR A 178 7.77 23.88 -2.34
N THR A 179 7.31 24.25 -1.15
CA THR A 179 7.97 25.25 -0.31
C THR A 179 7.87 24.83 1.16
N GLN A 180 8.94 25.02 1.92
CA GLN A 180 8.89 24.83 3.37
C GLN A 180 8.18 26.04 4.00
N LEU A 181 7.35 25.77 5.01
CA LEU A 181 6.79 26.82 5.87
C LEU A 181 7.87 27.37 6.81
N ARG A 182 7.79 28.65 7.20
CA ARG A 182 8.79 29.28 8.10
C ARG A 182 8.29 29.47 9.51
N SER A 183 6.98 29.61 9.70
CA SER A 183 6.34 29.64 11.01
C SER A 183 4.86 29.28 10.89
N ARG A 184 4.23 28.93 12.01
CA ARG A 184 2.79 28.71 12.10
C ARG A 184 1.97 29.98 11.85
N ASP A 185 2.51 31.13 12.30
CA ASP A 185 1.88 32.44 12.19
C ASP A 185 2.31 33.18 10.91
N GLU A 186 2.94 32.47 9.96
CA GLU A 186 3.21 32.99 8.63
C GLU A 186 1.86 33.22 7.93
N GLU A 187 1.44 34.48 7.78
CA GLU A 187 0.24 34.82 7.01
C GLU A 187 0.41 34.32 5.57
N PHE A 188 -0.19 33.17 5.25
CA PHE A 188 -0.13 32.63 3.90
C PHE A 188 -1.06 33.45 3.00
N PRO A 189 -0.52 34.22 2.04
CA PRO A 189 -1.35 34.84 1.03
C PRO A 189 -2.04 33.75 0.22
N SER A 190 -3.24 34.02 -0.29
CA SER A 190 -3.92 33.13 -1.22
C SER A 190 -3.14 32.89 -2.52
N VAL A 191 -2.16 33.75 -2.82
CA VAL A 191 -1.21 33.63 -3.93
C VAL A 191 0.22 33.70 -3.38
N ILE A 192 0.95 32.60 -3.45
CA ILE A 192 2.36 32.52 -3.04
C ILE A 192 3.24 33.06 -4.18
N PRO A 193 4.20 33.96 -3.91
CA PRO A 193 5.12 34.45 -4.93
C PRO A 193 5.94 33.31 -5.55
N GLU A 194 6.04 33.26 -6.88
CA GLU A 194 6.74 32.19 -7.60
C GLU A 194 8.19 31.97 -7.13
N SER A 195 8.87 33.05 -6.71
CA SER A 195 10.23 33.00 -6.16
C SER A 195 10.37 32.22 -4.84
N ARG A 196 9.27 31.73 -4.24
CA ARG A 196 9.26 30.92 -3.02
C ARG A 196 9.12 29.42 -3.30
N TRP A 197 8.73 29.04 -4.51
CA TRP A 197 8.61 27.65 -4.92
C TRP A 197 9.98 27.07 -5.28
N THR A 198 10.24 25.85 -4.82
CA THR A 198 11.28 24.98 -5.36
C THR A 198 10.59 24.04 -6.35
N GLU A 199 10.89 24.19 -7.64
CA GLU A 199 10.35 23.32 -8.69
C GLU A 199 10.85 21.87 -8.49
N ASN A 200 9.98 20.90 -8.71
CA ASN A 200 10.29 19.49 -8.65
C ASN A 200 10.96 19.06 -9.97
N PRO A 201 12.23 18.59 -9.95
CA PRO A 201 12.91 18.14 -11.17
C PRO A 201 12.30 16.85 -11.77
N ASP A 202 11.47 16.12 -11.02
CA ASP A 202 10.78 14.91 -11.50
C ASP A 202 9.33 15.17 -11.95
N PHE A 203 8.89 16.43 -12.03
CA PHE A 203 7.56 16.74 -12.55
C PHE A 203 7.43 16.31 -14.01
N ASP A 204 6.41 15.50 -14.31
CA ASP A 204 6.14 15.03 -15.67
C ASP A 204 5.21 16.01 -16.40
N PRO A 205 5.67 16.72 -17.46
CA PRO A 205 4.84 17.65 -18.20
C PRO A 205 3.67 16.99 -18.94
N GLU A 206 3.59 15.66 -19.05
CA GLU A 206 2.40 14.97 -19.55
C GLU A 206 1.17 15.20 -18.67
N TRP A 207 1.32 15.57 -17.38
CA TRP A 207 0.16 15.91 -16.54
C TRP A 207 -0.62 17.12 -17.07
N ASN A 208 0.04 18.06 -17.76
CA ASN A 208 -0.57 19.26 -18.36
C ASN A 208 -1.66 18.97 -19.40
N ARG A 209 -1.85 17.71 -19.83
CA ARG A 209 -2.96 17.30 -20.71
C ARG A 209 -4.29 17.10 -19.96
N PHE A 210 -4.27 17.13 -18.63
CA PHE A 210 -5.44 17.09 -17.77
C PHE A 210 -5.71 18.48 -17.17
N SER A 211 -6.97 18.85 -16.94
CA SER A 211 -7.31 20.21 -16.46
C SER A 211 -8.60 20.27 -15.62
N THR A 212 -9.12 19.10 -15.22
CA THR A 212 -10.38 18.99 -14.49
C THR A 212 -10.38 17.78 -13.57
N ALA A 213 -10.50 18.01 -12.26
CA ALA A 213 -10.91 16.98 -11.32
C ALA A 213 -12.38 16.60 -11.59
N MET A 214 -12.73 15.34 -11.33
CA MET A 214 -14.10 14.85 -11.52
C MET A 214 -14.99 15.24 -10.33
N THR A 215 -16.30 15.40 -10.53
CA THR A 215 -17.21 15.65 -9.40
C THR A 215 -17.53 14.34 -8.67
N ALA A 216 -17.31 14.30 -7.34
CA ALA A 216 -17.48 13.09 -6.53
C ALA A 216 -18.93 12.60 -6.34
N SER A 217 -19.93 13.39 -6.76
CA SER A 217 -21.21 13.62 -6.06
C SER A 217 -22.24 12.47 -5.99
N THR A 218 -21.87 11.23 -6.30
CA THR A 218 -22.66 10.00 -6.03
C THR A 218 -21.84 8.70 -6.13
N LEU A 219 -20.66 8.71 -6.77
CA LEU A 219 -20.02 7.46 -7.21
C LEU A 219 -19.43 6.62 -6.07
N LEU A 220 -18.92 7.24 -5.00
CA LEU A 220 -18.14 6.55 -3.96
C LEU A 220 -18.80 6.61 -2.57
N GLU A 221 -20.13 6.66 -2.55
CA GLU A 221 -20.95 6.57 -1.33
C GLU A 221 -21.54 5.16 -1.17
N GLY A 222 -21.68 4.71 0.08
CA GLY A 222 -22.34 3.45 0.42
C GLY A 222 -21.39 2.24 0.58
N PRO A 223 -21.93 1.00 0.62
CA PRO A 223 -21.16 -0.22 0.88
C PRO A 223 -20.29 -0.64 -0.32
N ASP A 224 -20.70 -0.32 -1.54
CA ASP A 224 -20.02 -0.72 -2.78
C ASP A 224 -18.92 0.27 -3.22
N ALA A 225 -18.53 1.22 -2.35
CA ALA A 225 -17.61 2.31 -2.70
C ALA A 225 -16.27 1.82 -3.26
N MET A 226 -15.74 0.69 -2.76
CA MET A 226 -14.53 0.05 -3.29
C MET A 226 -14.74 -0.52 -4.71
N THR A 227 -15.87 -1.19 -4.96
CA THR A 227 -16.21 -1.72 -6.29
C THR A 227 -16.36 -0.59 -7.30
N THR A 228 -16.97 0.54 -6.91
CA THR A 228 -17.07 1.70 -7.79
C THR A 228 -15.73 2.42 -7.97
N ALA A 229 -14.86 2.45 -6.94
CA ALA A 229 -13.50 2.95 -7.06
C ALA A 229 -12.68 2.14 -8.08
N ILE A 230 -12.74 0.81 -8.01
CA ILE A 230 -12.14 -0.10 -9.00
C ILE A 230 -12.72 0.18 -10.40
N THR A 231 -14.05 0.22 -10.53
CA THR A 231 -14.74 0.50 -11.81
C THR A 231 -14.41 1.88 -12.39
N LEU A 232 -14.09 2.86 -11.54
CA LEU A 232 -13.64 4.19 -11.95
C LEU A 232 -12.21 4.14 -12.50
N MET A 233 -11.31 3.45 -11.80
CA MET A 233 -9.91 3.32 -12.20
C MET A 233 -9.71 2.41 -13.41
N ASP A 234 -10.55 1.38 -13.60
CA ASP A 234 -10.55 0.52 -14.79
C ASP A 234 -10.81 1.29 -16.11
N ARG A 235 -11.30 2.53 -16.04
CA ARG A 235 -11.43 3.40 -17.22
C ARG A 235 -10.03 3.81 -17.69
N PRO A 236 -9.61 3.51 -18.94
CA PRO A 236 -8.25 3.78 -19.41
C PRO A 236 -7.84 5.25 -19.35
N SER A 237 -8.77 6.19 -19.44
CA SER A 237 -8.53 7.64 -19.32
C SER A 237 -8.31 8.11 -17.87
N ILE A 238 -8.58 7.26 -16.88
CA ILE A 238 -8.41 7.55 -15.45
C ILE A 238 -7.26 6.74 -14.90
N GLY A 239 -7.39 5.41 -14.81
CA GLY A 239 -6.36 4.59 -14.19
C GLY A 239 -5.10 4.44 -15.02
N GLY A 240 -5.20 4.43 -16.36
CA GLY A 240 -4.04 4.29 -17.26
C GLY A 240 -2.93 5.32 -16.98
N PRO A 241 -3.22 6.64 -16.97
CA PRO A 241 -2.29 7.68 -16.54
C PRO A 241 -1.73 7.50 -15.13
N MET A 242 -2.49 6.89 -14.22
CA MET A 242 -2.09 6.65 -12.83
C MET A 242 -1.40 5.29 -12.62
N GLY A 243 -1.02 4.57 -13.68
CA GLY A 243 -0.36 3.25 -13.56
C GLY A 243 -1.27 2.13 -13.01
N TRP A 244 -2.59 2.29 -13.07
CA TRP A 244 -3.56 1.34 -12.51
C TRP A 244 -3.36 -0.09 -13.03
N SER A 245 -3.18 -1.03 -12.09
CA SER A 245 -2.90 -2.44 -12.38
C SER A 245 -4.10 -3.38 -12.18
N GLY A 246 -5.31 -2.82 -12.00
CA GLY A 246 -6.55 -3.53 -11.71
C GLY A 246 -6.88 -3.69 -10.22
N GLN A 247 -6.05 -3.17 -9.32
CA GLN A 247 -6.25 -3.22 -7.87
C GLN A 247 -5.54 -2.07 -7.16
N PHE A 248 -6.03 -1.73 -5.96
CA PHE A 248 -5.34 -0.86 -5.01
C PHE A 248 -4.28 -1.65 -4.21
N PRO A 249 -3.30 -0.98 -3.58
CA PRO A 249 -3.06 0.46 -3.63
C PRO A 249 -2.51 0.89 -5.00
N LEU A 250 -2.74 2.17 -5.33
CA LEU A 250 -2.41 2.71 -6.65
C LEU A 250 -0.90 2.94 -6.83
N PHE A 251 -0.23 3.27 -5.73
CA PHE A 251 1.21 3.47 -5.59
C PHE A 251 1.66 2.87 -4.23
N GLY A 252 2.97 2.83 -3.97
CA GLY A 252 3.53 2.48 -2.66
C GLY A 252 4.05 1.05 -2.49
N ASP A 253 4.51 0.74 -1.29
CA ASP A 253 5.44 -0.38 -1.02
C ASP A 253 4.82 -1.79 -0.97
N HIS A 254 3.63 -2.01 -1.55
CA HIS A 254 3.12 -3.38 -1.83
C HIS A 254 3.85 -4.04 -3.00
N HIS A 255 4.70 -3.26 -3.65
CA HIS A 255 5.80 -3.75 -4.45
C HIS A 255 6.97 -4.32 -3.65
N PHE A 256 6.94 -4.28 -2.32
CA PHE A 256 7.97 -4.83 -1.45
C PHE A 256 7.36 -5.71 -0.36
N VAL A 257 8.16 -6.67 0.07
CA VAL A 257 7.95 -7.47 1.27
C VAL A 257 9.27 -7.57 2.00
N TYR A 258 9.19 -7.84 3.28
CA TYR A 258 10.31 -7.84 4.19
C TYR A 258 10.62 -9.26 4.66
N ARG A 259 11.89 -9.51 4.97
CA ARG A 259 12.28 -10.74 5.65
C ARG A 259 13.37 -10.42 6.67
N GLY A 260 13.15 -10.82 7.91
CA GLY A 260 14.21 -10.96 8.88
C GLY A 260 14.89 -12.33 8.72
N ASP A 261 16.23 -12.36 8.66
CA ASP A 261 17.00 -13.62 8.62
C ASP A 261 18.23 -13.51 9.53
N ALA A 262 18.75 -14.65 9.97
CA ALA A 262 19.99 -14.71 10.76
C ALA A 262 21.23 -14.71 9.85
N ARG A 263 21.10 -15.23 8.63
CA ARG A 263 22.17 -15.26 7.62
C ARG A 263 22.49 -13.86 7.11
N SER A 264 23.76 -13.65 6.80
CA SER A 264 24.28 -12.43 6.20
C SER A 264 23.91 -12.29 4.72
N PRO A 265 23.92 -11.04 4.20
CA PRO A 265 23.69 -10.77 2.78
C PRO A 265 24.58 -11.61 1.85
N GLN A 266 25.84 -11.84 2.22
CA GLN A 266 26.75 -12.67 1.43
C GLN A 266 26.34 -14.15 1.40
N GLU A 267 25.84 -14.71 2.51
CA GLU A 267 25.34 -16.10 2.54
C GLU A 267 24.10 -16.25 1.66
N ILE A 268 23.13 -15.31 1.76
CA ILE A 268 21.94 -15.30 0.88
C ILE A 268 22.34 -15.15 -0.59
N ALA A 269 23.34 -14.31 -0.90
CA ALA A 269 23.88 -14.16 -2.25
C ALA A 269 24.55 -15.44 -2.77
N GLN A 270 25.30 -16.15 -1.93
CA GLN A 270 25.94 -17.42 -2.27
C GLN A 270 24.92 -18.55 -2.50
N ASP A 271 23.82 -18.56 -1.74
CA ASP A 271 22.64 -19.41 -1.99
C ASP A 271 21.85 -18.98 -3.24
N GLY A 272 22.10 -17.78 -3.77
CA GLY A 272 21.39 -17.21 -4.91
C GLY A 272 20.02 -16.63 -4.58
N GLY A 273 19.71 -16.46 -3.30
CA GLY A 273 18.44 -15.96 -2.76
C GLY A 273 17.91 -16.80 -1.60
N PHE A 274 16.66 -16.54 -1.20
CA PHE A 274 15.97 -17.37 -0.21
C PHE A 274 15.34 -18.58 -0.90
N GLN A 275 15.92 -19.76 -0.73
CA GLN A 275 15.40 -21.01 -1.28
C GLN A 275 14.36 -21.66 -0.35
N PRO A 276 13.38 -22.43 -0.88
CA PRO A 276 12.48 -23.23 -0.06
C PRO A 276 13.24 -24.32 0.70
N GLN A 277 12.79 -24.63 1.92
CA GLN A 277 13.49 -25.58 2.78
C GLN A 277 13.30 -27.03 2.30
N GLY A 278 14.41 -27.77 2.26
CA GLY A 278 14.45 -29.22 2.13
C GLY A 278 14.61 -29.74 0.69
N ASP A 279 15.71 -30.46 0.44
CA ASP A 279 16.07 -30.97 -0.89
C ASP A 279 14.96 -31.83 -1.53
N GLY A 280 14.62 -31.51 -2.78
CA GLY A 280 13.65 -32.28 -3.55
C GLY A 280 12.19 -31.93 -3.28
N TRP A 281 11.89 -30.81 -2.59
CA TRP A 281 10.53 -30.30 -2.37
C TRP A 281 9.68 -30.29 -3.64
N GLN A 282 10.27 -29.99 -4.81
CA GLN A 282 9.60 -29.94 -6.10
C GLN A 282 9.01 -31.28 -6.59
N ASN A 283 9.40 -32.38 -5.94
CA ASN A 283 8.93 -33.75 -6.19
C ASN A 283 7.97 -34.27 -5.11
N GLN A 284 7.77 -33.54 -4.01
CA GLN A 284 6.89 -33.93 -2.90
C GLN A 284 5.61 -33.09 -2.95
N GLY A 285 4.46 -33.71 -3.23
CA GLY A 285 3.19 -32.99 -3.34
C GLY A 285 2.81 -32.24 -2.06
N SER A 286 3.06 -32.84 -0.89
CA SER A 286 2.78 -32.18 0.39
C SER A 286 3.65 -30.97 0.72
N ALA A 287 4.75 -30.73 -0.02
CA ALA A 287 5.51 -29.49 0.10
C ALA A 287 4.75 -28.28 -0.48
N PHE A 288 3.71 -28.50 -1.29
CA PHE A 288 2.92 -27.45 -1.93
C PHE A 288 1.67 -27.05 -1.16
N HIS A 289 1.32 -27.71 -0.04
CA HIS A 289 0.21 -27.24 0.80
C HIS A 289 0.69 -26.13 1.74
N PHE A 290 -0.02 -25.00 1.70
CA PHE A 290 0.18 -23.83 2.52
C PHE A 290 -0.10 -24.12 4.00
N ASP A 291 -1.22 -24.78 4.31
CA ASP A 291 -1.57 -25.22 5.67
C ASP A 291 -0.42 -25.96 6.37
N ARG A 292 0.25 -26.86 5.66
CA ARG A 292 1.39 -27.63 6.15
C ARG A 292 2.64 -26.78 6.32
N HIS A 293 2.87 -25.77 5.48
CA HIS A 293 3.99 -24.84 5.65
C HIS A 293 3.78 -23.93 6.87
N TYR A 294 2.57 -23.40 7.03
CA TYR A 294 2.18 -22.55 8.15
C TYR A 294 2.19 -23.31 9.49
N ALA A 295 1.51 -24.46 9.56
CA ALA A 295 1.43 -25.28 10.79
C ALA A 295 2.75 -25.98 11.16
N ALA A 296 3.72 -26.06 10.23
CA ALA A 296 5.00 -26.74 10.46
C ALA A 296 5.89 -26.06 11.49
N GLY A 297 5.87 -24.73 11.58
CA GLY A 297 6.87 -23.98 12.33
C GLY A 297 8.32 -24.28 11.90
N PRO A 298 9.32 -23.88 12.70
CA PRO A 298 10.73 -24.09 12.39
C PRO A 298 11.06 -25.59 12.19
N ASN A 299 11.59 -25.93 11.01
CA ASN A 299 12.00 -27.30 10.65
C ASN A 299 10.87 -28.36 10.70
N GLY A 300 9.60 -27.96 10.65
CA GLY A 300 8.47 -28.92 10.63
C GLY A 300 8.06 -29.47 11.99
N CYS A 301 8.52 -28.89 13.09
CA CYS A 301 8.25 -29.35 14.46
C CYS A 301 6.76 -29.41 14.85
N GLY A 302 5.90 -28.59 14.23
CA GLY A 302 4.46 -28.62 14.43
C GLY A 302 3.73 -29.75 13.70
N LEU A 303 4.43 -30.54 12.87
CA LEU A 303 3.85 -31.67 12.15
C LEU A 303 3.97 -32.96 12.97
N GLU A 304 2.93 -33.79 12.95
CA GLU A 304 2.89 -35.11 13.59
C GLU A 304 4.05 -36.03 13.13
N GLU A 305 4.49 -35.82 11.89
CA GLU A 305 5.57 -36.57 11.23
C GLU A 305 6.96 -36.28 11.80
N SER A 306 7.14 -35.18 12.54
CA SER A 306 8.45 -34.66 12.97
C SER A 306 9.21 -35.59 13.92
N GLY A 307 8.50 -36.42 14.69
CA GLY A 307 9.09 -37.45 15.54
C GLY A 307 9.59 -38.69 14.80
N ASN A 308 9.32 -38.83 13.49
CA ASN A 308 9.71 -40.01 12.73
C ASN A 308 11.19 -39.96 12.35
N SER A 309 11.90 -41.08 12.57
CA SER A 309 13.30 -41.22 12.13
C SER A 309 13.41 -41.04 10.61
N GLY A 310 14.30 -40.15 10.18
CA GLY A 310 14.48 -39.80 8.76
C GLY A 310 13.45 -38.80 8.21
N PHE A 311 12.59 -38.22 9.04
CA PHE A 311 11.78 -37.06 8.65
C PHE A 311 12.69 -35.91 8.22
N VAL A 312 12.33 -35.29 7.09
CA VAL A 312 12.95 -34.06 6.59
C VAL A 312 11.82 -33.15 6.20
N PHE A 313 11.69 -32.01 6.88
CA PHE A 313 10.72 -31.00 6.50
C PHE A 313 11.07 -30.45 5.12
N ARG A 314 10.09 -30.52 4.21
CA ARG A 314 10.12 -29.93 2.89
C ARG A 314 8.94 -29.00 2.71
N THR A 315 9.18 -27.86 2.11
CA THR A 315 8.17 -26.87 1.71
C THR A 315 8.57 -26.27 0.37
N ALA A 316 7.58 -25.86 -0.42
CA ALA A 316 7.77 -25.08 -1.64
C ALA A 316 7.80 -23.57 -1.36
N TYR A 317 7.60 -23.13 -0.12
CA TYR A 317 7.41 -21.73 0.25
C TYR A 317 8.57 -21.17 1.09
N VAL A 318 8.74 -19.85 1.01
CA VAL A 318 9.53 -19.03 1.94
C VAL A 318 8.59 -17.98 2.53
N THR A 319 8.50 -17.90 3.87
CA THR A 319 7.73 -16.85 4.56
C THR A 319 8.47 -15.51 4.51
N LEU A 320 7.69 -14.45 4.29
CA LEU A 320 8.03 -13.04 4.19
C LEU A 320 6.91 -12.26 4.91
N GLU A 321 7.04 -10.95 5.06
CA GLU A 321 6.07 -10.09 5.74
C GLU A 321 5.71 -8.88 4.87
N GLN A 322 4.47 -8.41 4.87
CA GLN A 322 4.15 -7.06 4.39
C GLN A 322 4.54 -5.98 5.41
N ASP A 323 4.35 -6.27 6.69
CA ASP A 323 4.72 -5.36 7.78
C ASP A 323 6.20 -5.55 8.15
N ARG A 324 6.98 -4.48 7.94
CA ARG A 324 8.38 -4.42 8.29
C ARG A 324 8.62 -4.61 9.80
N ASP A 325 7.78 -4.04 10.67
CA ASP A 325 7.95 -4.19 12.13
C ASP A 325 7.77 -5.64 12.57
N VAL A 326 7.00 -6.45 11.83
CA VAL A 326 6.88 -7.89 12.08
C VAL A 326 8.15 -8.61 11.61
N ALA A 327 8.66 -8.29 10.42
CA ALA A 327 9.92 -8.86 9.91
C ALA A 327 11.12 -8.54 10.80
N GLU A 328 11.19 -7.34 11.37
CA GLU A 328 12.28 -6.92 12.25
C GLU A 328 12.40 -7.75 13.54
N THR A 329 11.32 -8.43 13.96
CA THR A 329 11.37 -9.35 15.10
C THR A 329 12.19 -10.62 14.83
N GLN A 330 12.55 -10.90 13.57
CA GLN A 330 13.18 -12.15 13.13
C GLN A 330 14.66 -11.94 12.76
N GLY A 331 15.58 -12.63 13.44
CA GLY A 331 17.02 -12.63 13.07
C GLY A 331 17.76 -11.30 13.32
N SER A 332 18.79 -11.07 12.51
CA SER A 332 19.76 -9.96 12.67
C SER A 332 19.94 -9.10 11.42
N TRP A 333 19.39 -9.53 10.28
CA TRP A 333 19.41 -8.80 9.02
C TRP A 333 18.00 -8.63 8.51
N LEU A 334 17.63 -7.40 8.14
CA LEU A 334 16.38 -7.13 7.42
C LEU A 334 16.67 -6.99 5.93
N TYR A 335 15.85 -7.64 5.11
CA TYR A 335 15.90 -7.60 3.66
C TYR A 335 14.63 -6.97 3.11
N GLU A 336 14.75 -5.99 2.22
CA GLU A 336 13.65 -5.43 1.44
C GLU A 336 13.66 -6.06 0.04
N ILE A 337 12.58 -6.74 -0.31
CA ILE A 337 12.50 -7.66 -1.44
C ILE A 337 11.39 -7.19 -2.36
N ARG A 338 11.64 -7.00 -3.66
CA ARG A 338 10.57 -6.63 -4.58
C ARG A 338 9.55 -7.77 -4.68
N ALA A 339 8.28 -7.48 -4.42
CA ALA A 339 7.20 -8.43 -4.55
C ALA A 339 7.01 -8.87 -6.02
N THR A 340 6.66 -10.14 -6.22
CA THR A 340 6.40 -10.74 -7.54
C THR A 340 5.20 -11.70 -7.46
N PRO A 341 4.53 -12.04 -8.58
CA PRO A 341 3.27 -12.79 -8.55
C PRO A 341 3.30 -14.19 -7.90
N ASN A 342 4.48 -14.75 -7.60
CA ASN A 342 4.64 -16.01 -6.86
C ASN A 342 4.56 -15.83 -5.33
N MET A 343 4.58 -14.59 -4.84
CA MET A 343 4.37 -14.24 -3.46
C MET A 343 2.88 -14.18 -3.20
N ILE A 344 2.40 -15.07 -2.35
CA ILE A 344 0.99 -15.30 -2.09
C ILE A 344 0.64 -14.71 -0.72
N ASP A 345 -0.43 -13.92 -0.69
CA ASP A 345 -1.09 -13.44 0.53
C ASP A 345 -2.46 -14.13 0.59
N ASP A 346 -2.74 -14.82 1.69
CA ASP A 346 -3.97 -15.57 1.85
C ASP A 346 -5.10 -14.76 2.52
N ASN A 347 -4.83 -13.48 2.84
CA ASN A 347 -5.60 -12.52 3.62
C ASN A 347 -5.80 -12.94 5.09
N ASN A 348 -4.86 -13.70 5.68
CA ASN A 348 -4.75 -13.84 7.13
C ASN A 348 -4.53 -12.44 7.76
N PRO A 349 -5.13 -12.12 8.93
CA PRO A 349 -4.75 -10.93 9.72
C PRO A 349 -3.27 -10.88 10.15
N GLU A 350 -2.56 -12.01 10.15
CA GLU A 350 -1.10 -12.04 10.23
C GLU A 350 -0.52 -11.68 8.86
N THR A 351 0.40 -10.71 8.82
CA THR A 351 0.90 -10.04 7.61
C THR A 351 1.83 -10.89 6.72
N ASP A 352 1.79 -12.19 6.93
CA ASP A 352 2.63 -13.21 6.31
C ASP A 352 2.39 -13.28 4.79
N VAL A 353 3.47 -13.41 4.04
CA VAL A 353 3.47 -13.61 2.59
C VAL A 353 4.36 -14.79 2.23
N PHE A 354 3.88 -15.63 1.32
CA PHE A 354 4.50 -16.92 1.04
C PHE A 354 5.00 -16.97 -0.40
N ALA A 355 6.32 -16.86 -0.57
CA ALA A 355 6.97 -16.94 -1.88
C ALA A 355 7.05 -18.39 -2.37
N LEU A 356 6.14 -18.79 -3.25
CA LEU A 356 6.14 -20.10 -3.91
C LEU A 356 7.38 -20.22 -4.82
N GLY A 357 8.23 -21.20 -4.51
CA GLY A 357 9.53 -21.40 -5.13
C GLY A 357 10.68 -20.64 -4.44
N GLY A 358 10.41 -19.71 -3.52
CA GLY A 358 11.41 -18.85 -2.89
C GLY A 358 11.63 -17.51 -3.63
N VAL A 359 12.73 -16.83 -3.32
CA VAL A 359 13.05 -15.45 -3.73
C VAL A 359 14.45 -15.39 -4.32
N HIS A 360 14.64 -14.76 -5.47
CA HIS A 360 15.97 -14.64 -6.09
C HIS A 360 16.82 -13.53 -5.45
N TRP A 361 18.16 -13.69 -5.40
CA TRP A 361 19.06 -12.64 -4.90
C TRP A 361 18.91 -11.33 -5.69
N SER A 362 18.76 -11.40 -7.01
CA SER A 362 18.51 -10.23 -7.88
C SER A 362 17.20 -9.50 -7.60
N GLN A 363 16.28 -10.09 -6.83
CA GLN A 363 14.98 -9.54 -6.44
C GLN A 363 15.05 -8.73 -5.15
N ILE A 364 16.10 -8.93 -4.34
CA ILE A 364 16.35 -8.19 -3.10
C ILE A 364 16.90 -6.82 -3.47
N ARG A 365 16.19 -5.73 -3.10
CA ARG A 365 16.60 -4.35 -3.42
C ARG A 365 17.72 -3.86 -2.52
N ARG A 366 17.56 -4.07 -1.22
CA ARG A 366 18.47 -3.58 -0.18
C ARG A 366 18.35 -4.43 1.09
N TYR A 367 19.37 -4.33 1.93
CA TYR A 367 19.44 -5.02 3.21
C TYR A 367 20.11 -4.11 4.26
N THR A 368 19.85 -4.39 5.53
CA THR A 368 20.42 -3.62 6.65
C THR A 368 20.65 -4.53 7.86
N ASN A 369 21.67 -4.23 8.66
CA ASN A 369 21.92 -4.93 9.92
C ASN A 369 21.00 -4.33 10.99
N MET A 370 20.25 -5.18 11.67
CA MET A 370 19.33 -4.75 12.72
C MET A 370 20.04 -4.59 14.04
N THR A 371 19.88 -3.43 14.67
CA THR A 371 20.36 -3.18 16.03
C THR A 371 19.37 -3.72 17.07
N GLY A 372 19.72 -3.74 18.35
CA GLY A 372 18.85 -4.28 19.40
C GLY A 372 18.62 -5.79 19.32
N ASN A 373 17.74 -6.29 20.20
CA ASN A 373 17.54 -7.73 20.39
C ASN A 373 16.47 -8.31 19.44
N PRO A 374 16.62 -9.56 18.97
CA PRO A 374 15.54 -10.27 18.28
C PRO A 374 14.24 -10.28 19.11
N GLY A 375 13.12 -9.97 18.47
CA GLY A 375 11.82 -9.78 19.12
C GLY A 375 11.42 -8.32 19.40
N GLU A 376 12.38 -7.37 19.36
CA GLU A 376 12.09 -5.93 19.40
C GLU A 376 11.60 -5.42 18.03
N ARG A 377 10.91 -4.28 18.01
CA ARG A 377 10.45 -3.54 16.80
C ARG A 377 11.27 -2.26 16.61
N HIS A 378 11.25 -1.68 15.41
CA HIS A 378 11.97 -0.46 15.06
C HIS A 378 13.49 -0.55 15.31
N ARG A 379 14.06 -1.71 14.96
CA ARG A 379 15.46 -2.11 15.14
C ARG A 379 16.39 -1.57 14.05
N VAL A 380 15.82 -1.08 12.95
CA VAL A 380 16.54 -0.61 11.76
C VAL A 380 16.84 0.88 11.84
N ASP A 381 18.10 1.23 11.64
CA ASP A 381 18.51 2.57 11.24
C ASP A 381 18.28 2.76 9.73
N GLU A 382 17.44 3.73 9.36
CA GLU A 382 17.15 4.07 7.97
C GLU A 382 18.37 4.59 7.19
N ALA A 383 19.38 5.12 7.88
CA ALA A 383 20.64 5.52 7.25
C ALA A 383 21.57 4.33 6.96
N ALA A 384 21.33 3.17 7.58
CA ALA A 384 22.19 1.98 7.47
C ALA A 384 21.82 1.03 6.32
N TRP A 385 20.79 1.34 5.52
CA TRP A 385 20.41 0.53 4.35
C TRP A 385 21.51 0.47 3.29
N ILE A 386 21.93 -0.75 2.95
CA ILE A 386 22.88 -1.04 1.88
C ILE A 386 22.11 -1.55 0.66
N ASN A 387 22.21 -0.85 -0.46
CA ASN A 387 21.63 -1.29 -1.73
C ASN A 387 22.34 -2.55 -2.24
N ASN A 388 21.58 -3.55 -2.68
CA ASN A 388 22.13 -4.76 -3.28
C ASN A 388 22.72 -4.43 -4.67
N PRO A 389 24.04 -4.61 -4.91
CA PRO A 389 24.65 -4.31 -6.21
C PRO A 389 24.19 -5.26 -7.33
N ASN A 390 23.51 -6.36 -7.01
CA ASN A 390 22.96 -7.31 -7.98
C ASN A 390 21.44 -7.17 -8.17
N TYR A 391 20.80 -6.14 -7.60
CA TYR A 391 19.37 -5.92 -7.76
C TYR A 391 19.01 -5.58 -9.22
N ASP A 392 18.18 -6.41 -9.84
CA ASP A 392 17.75 -6.21 -11.22
C ASP A 392 16.57 -5.24 -11.32
N ALA A 393 16.86 -3.96 -11.09
CA ALA A 393 15.88 -2.89 -11.26
C ALA A 393 15.36 -2.76 -12.71
N ALA A 394 16.04 -3.34 -13.71
CA ALA A 394 15.52 -3.36 -15.07
C ALA A 394 14.33 -4.33 -15.17
N THR A 395 14.45 -5.56 -14.67
CA THR A 395 13.33 -6.52 -14.61
C THR A 395 12.24 -6.08 -13.62
N TYR A 396 12.64 -5.70 -12.40
CA TYR A 396 11.70 -5.58 -11.28
C TYR A 396 11.01 -4.22 -11.11
N GLN A 397 11.56 -3.13 -11.69
CA GLN A 397 11.03 -1.77 -11.53
C GLN A 397 10.71 -1.07 -12.85
N ARG A 398 11.54 -1.25 -13.89
CA ARG A 398 11.45 -0.46 -15.14
C ARG A 398 10.93 -1.23 -16.36
N GLY A 399 10.97 -2.56 -16.33
CA GLY A 399 10.56 -3.41 -17.44
C GLY A 399 9.05 -3.45 -17.63
N GLU A 400 8.59 -3.84 -18.82
CA GLU A 400 7.15 -3.88 -19.16
C GLU A 400 6.33 -4.73 -18.17
N SER A 401 6.91 -5.83 -17.67
CA SER A 401 6.27 -6.71 -16.69
C SER A 401 6.40 -6.25 -15.23
N ALA A 402 7.11 -5.15 -14.93
CA ALA A 402 7.23 -4.58 -13.58
C ALA A 402 5.87 -4.11 -13.01
N VAL A 403 4.87 -3.85 -13.85
CA VAL A 403 3.48 -3.56 -13.43
C VAL A 403 2.78 -4.76 -12.78
N PHE A 404 3.35 -5.97 -12.91
CA PHE A 404 2.89 -7.18 -12.23
C PHE A 404 3.71 -7.50 -10.97
N ALA A 405 4.73 -6.69 -10.63
CA ALA A 405 5.58 -6.91 -9.46
C ALA A 405 4.84 -6.52 -8.15
N ARG A 406 4.02 -7.43 -7.64
CA ARG A 406 3.20 -7.27 -6.43
C ARG A 406 2.91 -8.62 -5.78
N VAL A 407 2.51 -8.59 -4.51
CA VAL A 407 1.94 -9.75 -3.81
C VAL A 407 0.59 -10.11 -4.42
N ASN A 408 0.29 -11.41 -4.52
CA ASN A 408 -0.88 -11.92 -5.21
C ASN A 408 -1.87 -12.59 -4.24
N GLY A 409 -2.99 -11.91 -3.98
CA GLY A 409 -4.12 -12.44 -3.20
C GLY A 409 -5.07 -13.36 -3.98
N ASN A 410 -4.85 -13.58 -5.28
CA ASN A 410 -5.67 -14.45 -6.12
C ASN A 410 -4.85 -15.65 -6.63
N PHE A 411 -5.00 -16.77 -5.94
CA PHE A 411 -4.28 -18.03 -6.19
C PHE A 411 -5.24 -19.22 -6.03
N PRO A 412 -4.91 -20.42 -6.54
CA PRO A 412 -5.79 -21.57 -6.44
C PRO A 412 -5.98 -22.02 -4.98
N GLU A 413 -7.23 -22.09 -4.50
CA GLU A 413 -7.58 -22.46 -3.12
C GLU A 413 -7.06 -23.85 -2.70
N VAL A 414 -6.88 -24.76 -3.67
CA VAL A 414 -6.23 -26.07 -3.47
C VAL A 414 -4.76 -25.97 -3.01
N LEU A 415 -4.11 -24.80 -3.10
CA LEU A 415 -2.82 -24.55 -2.45
C LEU A 415 -2.99 -24.26 -0.96
N ARG A 416 -4.09 -23.61 -0.54
CA ARG A 416 -4.35 -23.23 0.85
C ARG A 416 -4.47 -24.46 1.76
N ASN A 417 -5.32 -25.40 1.37
CA ASN A 417 -5.74 -26.53 2.20
C ASN A 417 -5.73 -27.90 1.48
N GLY A 418 -5.25 -27.97 0.24
CA GLY A 418 -5.25 -29.19 -0.58
C GLY A 418 -6.62 -29.67 -1.08
N ASN A 419 -7.70 -29.06 -0.61
CA ASN A 419 -9.06 -29.40 -0.98
C ASN A 419 -9.51 -28.61 -2.22
N THR A 420 -10.47 -29.18 -2.93
CA THR A 420 -11.26 -28.45 -3.93
C THR A 420 -12.60 -28.12 -3.30
N ASP A 421 -13.17 -26.95 -3.60
CA ASP A 421 -14.46 -26.47 -3.08
C ASP A 421 -15.63 -27.48 -3.24
N SER A 422 -15.46 -28.45 -4.13
CA SER A 422 -16.35 -29.59 -4.37
C SER A 422 -16.33 -30.68 -3.28
N GLY A 423 -16.43 -30.31 -1.99
CA GLY A 423 -17.01 -31.09 -0.87
C GLY A 423 -16.58 -32.54 -0.54
N GLY A 424 -15.67 -33.16 -1.29
CA GLY A 424 -15.31 -34.58 -1.18
C GLY A 424 -14.06 -34.80 -0.32
N SER A 425 -14.21 -34.86 1.00
CA SER A 425 -13.09 -34.98 1.95
C SER A 425 -12.38 -36.35 1.95
N ASP A 426 -12.94 -37.37 1.30
CA ASP A 426 -12.52 -38.78 1.45
C ASP A 426 -11.56 -39.27 0.35
N GLY A 427 -10.98 -38.35 -0.44
CA GLY A 427 -9.97 -38.70 -1.45
C GLY A 427 -8.65 -39.14 -0.81
N PRO A 428 -7.96 -40.17 -1.35
CA PRO A 428 -6.69 -40.62 -0.80
C PRO A 428 -5.63 -39.50 -0.85
N SER A 429 -4.84 -39.39 0.23
CA SER A 429 -3.84 -38.31 0.42
C SER A 429 -2.92 -38.08 -0.78
N CYS A 430 -2.51 -39.14 -1.47
CA CYS A 430 -1.65 -39.04 -2.66
C CYS A 430 -2.27 -38.28 -3.85
N ASP A 431 -3.61 -38.20 -3.94
CA ASP A 431 -4.29 -37.38 -4.95
C ASP A 431 -4.40 -35.91 -4.52
N ARG A 432 -4.55 -35.62 -3.21
CA ARG A 432 -4.48 -34.26 -2.64
C ARG A 432 -3.13 -33.63 -2.99
N ASP A 433 -2.05 -34.36 -2.70
CA ASP A 433 -0.66 -34.01 -3.00
C ASP A 433 -0.42 -33.74 -4.49
N ARG A 434 -0.93 -34.60 -5.37
CA ARG A 434 -0.78 -34.44 -6.83
C ARG A 434 -1.53 -33.19 -7.33
N ARG A 435 -2.72 -32.89 -6.78
CA ARG A 435 -3.51 -31.71 -7.13
C ARG A 435 -2.82 -30.41 -6.73
N ALA A 436 -2.30 -30.29 -5.51
CA ALA A 436 -1.60 -29.08 -5.05
C ALA A 436 -0.36 -28.79 -5.92
N MET A 437 0.48 -29.80 -6.19
CA MET A 437 1.63 -29.65 -7.08
C MET A 437 1.23 -29.24 -8.51
N ALA A 438 0.16 -29.81 -9.06
CA ALA A 438 -0.33 -29.46 -10.39
C ALA A 438 -0.88 -28.03 -10.44
N ALA A 439 -1.62 -27.61 -9.42
CA ALA A 439 -2.15 -26.25 -9.28
C ALA A 439 -1.02 -25.21 -9.15
N ALA A 440 0.01 -25.50 -8.36
CA ALA A 440 1.19 -24.64 -8.23
C ALA A 440 1.89 -24.44 -9.59
N ARG A 441 2.11 -25.53 -10.33
CA ARG A 441 2.71 -25.46 -11.69
C ARG A 441 1.83 -24.67 -12.66
N ASN A 442 0.51 -24.87 -12.63
CA ASN A 442 -0.44 -24.13 -13.47
C ASN A 442 -0.44 -22.64 -13.13
N PHE A 443 -0.51 -22.27 -11.84
CA PHE A 443 -0.41 -20.90 -11.36
C PHE A 443 0.90 -20.23 -11.81
N MET A 444 2.04 -20.87 -11.56
CA MET A 444 3.36 -20.36 -11.96
C MET A 444 3.56 -20.28 -13.50
N THR A 445 2.75 -20.98 -14.29
CA THR A 445 2.82 -20.95 -15.76
C THR A 445 1.88 -19.92 -16.39
N HIS A 446 0.68 -19.71 -15.82
CA HIS A 446 -0.40 -18.94 -16.45
C HIS A 446 -0.66 -17.57 -15.80
N THR A 447 -0.13 -17.29 -14.61
CA THR A 447 -0.22 -15.95 -14.02
C THR A 447 0.58 -14.94 -14.83
N ARG A 448 -0.07 -13.82 -15.22
CA ARG A 448 0.52 -12.78 -16.06
C ARG A 448 1.74 -12.15 -15.38
N GLY A 449 2.82 -11.94 -16.14
CA GLY A 449 4.09 -11.38 -15.64
C GLY A 449 4.94 -12.37 -14.82
N MET A 450 4.41 -13.52 -14.40
CA MET A 450 5.12 -14.49 -13.58
C MET A 450 6.44 -14.94 -14.22
N ARG A 451 6.37 -15.40 -15.48
CA ARG A 451 7.54 -15.92 -16.20
C ARG A 451 8.60 -14.84 -16.48
N ASP A 452 8.19 -13.58 -16.66
CA ASP A 452 9.11 -12.49 -16.98
C ASP A 452 9.85 -11.97 -15.74
N LEU A 453 9.14 -11.90 -14.61
CA LEU A 453 9.69 -11.42 -13.34
C LEU A 453 10.44 -12.51 -12.56
N TYR A 454 9.94 -13.74 -12.60
CA TYR A 454 10.42 -14.85 -11.77
C TYR A 454 11.16 -15.95 -12.57
N GLY A 455 10.91 -16.06 -13.87
CA GLY A 455 11.50 -17.10 -14.71
C GLY A 455 10.73 -18.43 -14.66
N PRO A 456 11.41 -19.57 -14.92
CA PRO A 456 10.78 -20.89 -14.96
C PRO A 456 10.49 -21.45 -13.56
N PHE A 457 9.52 -22.36 -13.46
CA PHE A 457 9.21 -23.08 -12.23
C PHE A 457 9.39 -24.60 -12.39
N PRO A 458 10.12 -25.30 -11.48
CA PRO A 458 10.84 -24.78 -10.33
C PRO A 458 11.98 -23.80 -10.70
N PRO A 459 12.29 -22.83 -9.84
CA PRO A 459 13.30 -21.80 -10.11
C PRO A 459 14.71 -22.37 -10.17
N ARG A 460 15.61 -21.61 -10.79
CA ARG A 460 17.06 -21.87 -10.81
C ARG A 460 17.78 -20.73 -10.13
N PHE A 461 18.35 -20.98 -8.96
CA PHE A 461 19.09 -19.97 -8.21
C PHE A 461 20.51 -19.84 -8.76
N SER A 462 20.81 -18.68 -9.35
CA SER A 462 22.17 -18.28 -9.71
C SER A 462 22.94 -17.99 -8.42
N ARG A 463 24.06 -18.67 -8.18
CA ARG A 463 24.93 -18.37 -7.04
C ARG A 463 25.82 -17.18 -7.36
N TYR A 464 25.96 -16.25 -6.42
CA TYR A 464 26.81 -15.08 -6.56
C TYR A 464 28.12 -15.31 -5.77
N PRO A 465 29.29 -14.91 -6.31
CA PRO A 465 30.53 -14.95 -5.57
C PRO A 465 30.50 -13.98 -4.39
N ALA A 466 31.44 -14.13 -3.45
CA ALA A 466 31.69 -13.06 -2.49
C ALA A 466 32.13 -11.78 -3.23
N ILE A 467 31.57 -10.64 -2.85
CA ILE A 467 31.89 -9.32 -3.43
C ILE A 467 32.21 -8.37 -2.27
N ASP A 468 33.34 -7.67 -2.38
CA ASP A 468 33.72 -6.65 -1.40
C ASP A 468 32.61 -5.58 -1.26
N GLY A 469 32.15 -5.34 -0.04
CA GLY A 469 31.04 -4.42 0.26
C GLY A 469 29.67 -5.09 0.45
N ILE A 470 29.52 -6.39 0.13
CA ILE A 470 28.40 -7.18 0.65
C ILE A 470 28.82 -7.74 2.02
N PRO A 471 28.09 -7.44 3.12
CA PRO A 471 28.44 -7.95 4.44
C PRO A 471 28.44 -9.48 4.49
N GLY A 472 29.58 -10.03 4.89
CA GLY A 472 29.76 -11.45 5.15
C GLY A 472 29.10 -11.92 6.46
N PRO A 473 29.17 -13.23 6.77
CA PRO A 473 28.86 -13.71 8.11
C PRO A 473 29.74 -12.96 9.10
N GLY A 474 29.12 -12.43 10.16
CA GLY A 474 29.86 -11.81 11.24
C GLY A 474 30.86 -12.80 11.85
N PRO A 475 31.88 -12.33 12.60
CA PRO A 475 32.65 -13.24 13.44
C PRO A 475 31.65 -14.05 14.28
N PRO A 476 31.83 -15.38 14.44
CA PRO A 476 30.94 -16.16 15.28
C PRO A 476 30.88 -15.50 16.65
N PRO A 477 29.69 -15.45 17.30
CA PRO A 477 29.58 -14.81 18.60
C PRO A 477 30.66 -15.40 19.52
N PRO A 478 31.38 -14.55 20.29
CA PRO A 478 32.39 -15.05 21.21
C PRO A 478 31.75 -16.15 22.05
N PRO A 479 32.42 -17.31 22.23
CA PRO A 479 31.80 -18.48 22.82
C PRO A 479 31.13 -18.07 24.12
N GLU A 480 29.81 -18.30 24.24
CA GLU A 480 29.02 -17.84 25.38
C GLU A 480 29.80 -18.13 26.65
N THR A 481 30.18 -17.07 27.37
CA THR A 481 30.80 -17.24 28.67
C THR A 481 29.78 -17.94 29.53
N VAL A 482 30.01 -19.24 29.76
CA VAL A 482 29.14 -20.06 30.59
C VAL A 482 29.16 -19.41 31.97
N ASP A 483 28.13 -18.62 32.26
CA ASP A 483 28.00 -17.95 33.55
C ASP A 483 28.14 -19.01 34.64
N ALA A 484 28.91 -18.69 35.68
CA ALA A 484 29.34 -19.64 36.71
C ALA A 484 28.19 -20.27 37.53
N GLN A 485 26.94 -19.98 37.16
CA GLN A 485 25.69 -20.53 37.67
C GLN A 485 25.16 -21.72 36.83
N GLY A 486 25.80 -22.07 35.71
CA GLY A 486 25.49 -23.27 34.92
C GLY A 486 24.14 -23.25 34.17
N LYS A 487 23.45 -22.09 34.15
CA LYS A 487 22.25 -21.89 33.33
C LYS A 487 22.66 -21.61 31.89
N LYS A 488 22.46 -22.58 30.99
CA LYS A 488 22.39 -22.28 29.56
C LYS A 488 21.23 -21.32 29.33
N ASN A 489 21.49 -20.14 28.80
CA ASN A 489 20.43 -19.30 28.27
C ASN A 489 19.92 -20.00 27.00
N SER A 490 18.69 -20.52 27.05
CA SER A 490 18.05 -21.13 25.88
C SER A 490 17.61 -20.03 24.91
N PHE A 491 18.57 -19.43 24.20
CA PHE A 491 18.34 -18.38 23.21
C PHE A 491 17.90 -18.99 21.87
N SER A 492 16.74 -19.64 21.90
CA SER A 492 15.97 -20.11 20.74
C SER A 492 14.50 -20.32 21.17
N GLN A 493 13.58 -20.40 20.21
CA GLN A 493 12.13 -20.71 20.35
C GLN A 493 11.16 -19.64 20.90
N LYS A 494 11.60 -18.54 21.53
CA LYS A 494 10.65 -17.67 22.27
C LYS A 494 9.77 -16.70 21.46
N THR A 495 9.75 -16.77 20.11
CA THR A 495 9.13 -15.74 19.25
C THR A 495 7.99 -16.24 18.34
N MET A 496 7.37 -17.39 18.64
CA MET A 496 6.12 -17.84 17.98
C MET A 496 4.96 -18.14 18.95
N GLN A 497 4.96 -17.53 20.14
CA GLN A 497 3.75 -17.45 20.98
C GLN A 497 2.79 -16.36 20.47
N LYS A 498 2.19 -16.58 19.29
CA LYS A 498 1.24 -15.64 18.68
C LYS A 498 -0.12 -16.23 18.28
N HIS A 499 -0.54 -17.41 18.76
CA HIS A 499 -1.97 -17.71 18.89
C HIS A 499 -2.24 -18.81 19.94
N PRO A 500 -3.31 -18.71 20.76
CA PRO A 500 -3.62 -19.71 21.78
C PRO A 500 -4.01 -21.09 21.22
N HIS A 501 -4.32 -21.19 19.91
CA HIS A 501 -4.71 -22.46 19.28
C HIS A 501 -3.55 -23.41 18.95
N TYR A 502 -2.30 -22.94 18.90
CA TYR A 502 -1.12 -23.75 18.53
C TYR A 502 0.01 -23.75 19.57
N SER A 503 -0.21 -23.14 20.74
CA SER A 503 0.82 -22.97 21.79
C SER A 503 1.32 -24.27 22.45
N SER A 504 0.76 -25.44 22.16
CA SER A 504 1.14 -26.71 22.80
C SER A 504 2.40 -27.36 22.20
N CYS A 505 2.69 -27.15 20.91
CA CYS A 505 3.80 -27.84 20.24
C CYS A 505 5.19 -27.24 20.55
N ALA A 506 5.27 -25.92 20.76
CA ALA A 506 6.56 -25.22 20.92
C ALA A 506 7.39 -25.63 22.16
N ASN A 507 6.78 -26.26 23.17
CA ASN A 507 7.46 -26.64 24.41
C ASN A 507 8.13 -28.03 24.38
N ASN A 508 7.99 -28.78 23.28
CA ASN A 508 8.45 -30.18 23.17
C ASN A 508 9.57 -30.37 22.12
N CYS A 509 10.35 -29.32 21.81
CA CYS A 509 11.36 -29.30 20.75
C CYS A 509 12.72 -28.84 21.25
#